data_AF-A0A9P8EV81-F1
#
_entry.id   AF-A0A9P8EV81-F1
#
_cell.length_a   1.000
_cell.length_b   1.000
_cell.length_c   1.000
_cell.angle_alpha   90.00
_cell.angle_beta   90.00
_cell.angle_gamma   90.00
#
_symmetry.space_group_name_H-M   'P 1'
#
loop_
_entity.id
_entity.type
_entity.pdbx_description
1 polymer ?
#
loop_
_entity_poly.entity_id
_entity_poly.type
_entity_poly.pdbx_seq_one_letter_code
_entity_poly.pdbx_strand_id
1 'polypeptide(L)'
;MADSSTPLTALCSICHSAPPKYTCPRDAVRTCSLACSQSHKRRAACSGLRDPAAYIPKSSLQTAGGIDRDYNFLSGLERNLSRADKETSERGVALDGKGKPVFQKRWHDNGALGKYLREHGIVVHKAPIGMARQKANQTRFIQKSKRIVWSVEWVVEGEKRVVEVDESRTVGEAYKELVLEKERENKKRKRTQEDAGVKMQKQKVQPEKSDAEESKTQSAEGVTAQPETTTETEGATTNDAPIAPSTEETTAEDASQNEQLPPSEDSISIRETTHFYLHKPHTSSTSTVLIPLDPTATLTTALNQKHVLEFPTIYAFTSASATQKPALEAQPTKDISGEIKEETYDLPQGFITVKQYNEQRSAEDKELMGLMESIPEGQRKIALDGGIFGGGEEKEETVNEKQILEVLQRDADALKQ
;
A
#
# COMPACT_ATOMS: atom_id res chain seq x y z
N MET A 1 -56.89 -12.44 -6.54
CA MET A 1 -57.96 -11.95 -7.44
C MET A 1 -58.18 -10.50 -7.04
N ALA A 2 -57.78 -9.53 -7.85
CA ALA A 2 -58.00 -8.12 -7.55
C ALA A 2 -59.42 -7.74 -8.01
N ASP A 3 -60.24 -7.25 -7.10
CA ASP A 3 -61.60 -6.81 -7.40
C ASP A 3 -61.57 -5.67 -8.45
N SER A 4 -62.39 -5.82 -9.49
CA SER A 4 -62.44 -4.95 -10.68
C SER A 4 -62.83 -3.48 -10.41
N SER A 5 -63.02 -3.10 -9.15
CA SER A 5 -63.41 -1.75 -8.71
C SER A 5 -62.26 -0.94 -8.10
N THR A 6 -61.05 -1.50 -7.94
CA THR A 6 -59.92 -0.76 -7.36
C THR A 6 -59.25 0.14 -8.40
N PRO A 7 -59.14 1.46 -8.15
CA PRO A 7 -58.50 2.36 -9.11
C PRO A 7 -57.01 2.05 -9.21
N LEU A 8 -56.46 2.13 -10.44
CA LEU A 8 -55.05 1.88 -10.71
C LEU A 8 -54.10 2.77 -9.88
N THR A 9 -54.57 3.93 -9.43
CA THR A 9 -53.85 4.87 -8.54
C THR A 9 -53.67 4.34 -7.11
N ALA A 10 -54.45 3.35 -6.69
CA ALA A 10 -54.32 2.69 -5.39
C ALA A 10 -53.32 1.52 -5.40
N LEU A 11 -52.89 1.08 -6.59
CA LEU A 11 -51.97 -0.03 -6.77
C LEU A 11 -50.54 0.48 -7.05
N CYS A 12 -49.57 -0.43 -6.99
CA CYS A 12 -48.19 -0.11 -7.30
C CYS A 12 -48.05 0.45 -8.73
N SER A 13 -47.40 1.60 -8.85
CA SER A 13 -47.12 2.30 -10.13
C SER A 13 -46.27 1.54 -11.15
N ILE A 14 -45.67 0.40 -10.76
CA ILE A 14 -44.78 -0.38 -11.61
C ILE A 14 -45.42 -1.69 -12.05
N CYS A 15 -46.07 -2.42 -11.13
CA CYS A 15 -46.65 -3.74 -11.41
C CYS A 15 -48.18 -3.76 -11.41
N HIS A 16 -48.83 -2.70 -10.92
CA HIS A 16 -50.29 -2.54 -10.84
C HIS A 16 -51.07 -3.74 -10.26
N SER A 17 -50.42 -4.60 -9.48
CA SER A 17 -50.99 -5.87 -9.00
C SER A 17 -51.18 -5.92 -7.48
N ALA A 18 -50.42 -5.11 -6.75
CA ALA A 18 -50.41 -5.11 -5.29
C ALA A 18 -50.44 -3.68 -4.75
N PRO A 19 -50.98 -3.44 -3.55
CA PRO A 19 -50.94 -2.15 -2.90
C PRO A 19 -49.49 -1.73 -2.60
N PRO A 20 -49.15 -0.44 -2.73
CA PRO A 20 -47.80 0.04 -2.49
C PRO A 20 -47.44 0.01 -1.00
N LYS A 21 -46.21 -0.40 -0.69
CA LYS A 21 -45.64 -0.45 0.66
C LYS A 21 -44.54 0.59 0.89
N TYR A 22 -43.89 1.01 -0.19
CA TYR A 22 -42.74 1.91 -0.16
C TYR A 22 -42.98 3.12 -1.06
N THR A 23 -42.41 4.25 -0.68
CA THR A 23 -42.47 5.50 -1.45
C THR A 23 -41.06 6.02 -1.68
N CYS A 24 -40.73 6.33 -2.92
CA CYS A 24 -39.41 6.86 -3.25
C CYS A 24 -39.25 8.30 -2.71
N PRO A 25 -38.13 8.64 -2.06
CA PRO A 25 -37.94 9.96 -1.46
C PRO A 25 -37.61 11.08 -2.47
N ARG A 26 -37.37 10.77 -3.75
CA ARG A 26 -37.02 11.75 -4.79
C ARG A 26 -38.23 12.20 -5.59
N ASP A 27 -38.99 11.24 -6.10
CA ASP A 27 -40.09 11.41 -7.05
C ASP A 27 -41.45 10.93 -6.48
N ALA A 28 -41.49 10.54 -5.20
CA ALA A 28 -42.68 10.07 -4.48
C ALA A 28 -43.38 8.86 -5.12
N VAL A 29 -42.68 8.10 -5.98
CA VAL A 29 -43.23 6.93 -6.67
C VAL A 29 -43.53 5.81 -5.66
N ARG A 30 -44.79 5.35 -5.68
CA ARG A 30 -45.31 4.32 -4.77
C ARG A 30 -45.08 2.91 -5.34
N THR A 31 -44.37 2.07 -4.60
CA THR A 31 -43.95 0.72 -5.02
C THR A 31 -44.30 -0.35 -3.98
N CYS A 32 -44.63 -1.58 -4.40
CA CYS A 32 -45.04 -2.66 -3.49
C CYS A 32 -43.87 -3.52 -2.96
N SER A 33 -42.73 -3.50 -3.63
CA SER A 33 -41.59 -4.39 -3.37
C SER A 33 -40.25 -3.75 -3.77
N LEU A 34 -39.14 -4.32 -3.28
CA LEU A 34 -37.79 -3.91 -3.65
C LEU A 34 -37.53 -4.06 -5.16
N ALA A 35 -38.06 -5.10 -5.81
CA ALA A 35 -37.93 -5.28 -7.26
C ALA A 35 -38.64 -4.15 -8.02
N CYS A 36 -39.81 -3.72 -7.57
CA CYS A 36 -40.51 -2.56 -8.12
C CYS A 36 -39.77 -1.25 -7.83
N SER A 37 -39.19 -1.10 -6.65
CA SER A 37 -38.41 0.10 -6.32
C SER A 37 -37.10 0.18 -7.12
N GLN A 38 -36.40 -0.92 -7.38
CA GLN A 38 -35.24 -0.90 -8.26
C GLN A 38 -35.62 -0.71 -9.75
N SER A 39 -36.78 -1.24 -10.15
CA SER A 39 -37.26 -1.08 -11.53
C SER A 39 -37.67 0.37 -11.83
N HIS A 40 -38.29 1.10 -10.89
CA HIS A 40 -38.56 2.53 -11.12
C HIS A 40 -37.25 3.33 -11.21
N LYS A 41 -36.28 3.07 -10.33
CA LYS A 41 -34.98 3.76 -10.35
C LYS A 41 -34.28 3.62 -11.71
N ARG A 42 -34.33 2.42 -12.29
CA ARG A 42 -33.75 2.16 -13.62
C ARG A 42 -34.55 2.81 -14.75
N ARG A 43 -35.88 2.64 -14.78
CA ARG A 43 -36.73 3.15 -15.87
C ARG A 43 -36.84 4.67 -15.91
N ALA A 44 -36.88 5.30 -14.73
CA ALA A 44 -37.01 6.76 -14.59
C ALA A 44 -35.67 7.47 -14.37
N ALA A 45 -34.54 6.77 -14.50
CA ALA A 45 -33.19 7.29 -14.18
C ALA A 45 -33.15 8.01 -12.81
N CYS A 46 -33.87 7.47 -11.82
CA CYS A 46 -34.03 8.07 -10.51
C CYS A 46 -32.93 7.57 -9.56
N SER A 47 -32.13 8.50 -9.00
CA SER A 47 -31.10 8.18 -8.00
C SER A 47 -31.69 7.56 -6.72
N GLY A 48 -32.97 7.80 -6.45
CA GLY A 48 -33.65 7.35 -5.23
C GLY A 48 -33.13 8.04 -3.96
N LEU A 49 -32.33 9.09 -4.10
CA LEU A 49 -31.91 9.98 -3.03
C LEU A 49 -32.74 11.27 -3.12
N ARG A 50 -33.21 11.76 -1.97
CA ARG A 50 -33.87 13.06 -1.88
C ARG A 50 -32.88 14.15 -2.28
N ASP A 51 -33.33 15.11 -3.08
CA ASP A 51 -32.51 16.27 -3.41
C ASP A 51 -32.45 17.22 -2.20
N PRO A 52 -31.27 17.42 -1.58
CA PRO A 52 -31.13 18.33 -0.45
C PRO A 52 -31.30 19.80 -0.86
N ALA A 53 -31.02 20.15 -2.12
CA ALA A 53 -31.03 21.52 -2.63
C ALA A 53 -32.38 21.95 -3.22
N ALA A 54 -33.36 21.04 -3.28
CA ALA A 54 -34.69 21.36 -3.80
C ALA A 54 -35.38 22.44 -2.96
N TYR A 55 -35.92 23.44 -3.65
CA TYR A 55 -36.64 24.54 -3.01
C TYR A 55 -37.85 24.04 -2.24
N ILE A 56 -37.97 24.48 -0.99
CA ILE A 56 -39.11 24.20 -0.11
C ILE A 56 -39.70 25.53 0.36
N PRO A 57 -41.03 25.74 0.20
CA PRO A 57 -41.65 26.98 0.64
C PRO A 57 -41.57 27.10 2.17
N LYS A 58 -41.39 28.35 2.64
CA LYS A 58 -41.13 28.67 4.05
C LYS A 58 -42.16 28.07 5.02
N SER A 59 -43.43 28.03 4.64
CA SER A 59 -44.52 27.44 5.43
C SER A 59 -44.32 25.96 5.73
N SER A 60 -43.77 25.19 4.78
CA SER A 60 -43.49 23.76 4.96
C SER A 60 -42.16 23.48 5.66
N LEU A 61 -41.25 24.45 5.69
CA LEU A 61 -39.97 24.35 6.39
C LEU A 61 -40.12 24.61 7.90
N GLN A 62 -41.05 25.48 8.29
CA GLN A 62 -41.40 25.77 9.69
C GLN A 62 -42.21 24.65 10.39
N THR A 63 -42.24 23.45 9.82
CA THR A 63 -42.83 22.25 10.45
C THR A 63 -41.73 21.42 11.10
N ALA A 64 -42.04 20.66 12.15
CA ALA A 64 -41.08 19.77 12.82
C ALA A 64 -40.30 18.86 11.85
N GLY A 65 -40.98 18.27 10.86
CA GLY A 65 -40.32 17.45 9.83
C GLY A 65 -39.44 18.22 8.85
N GLY A 66 -39.64 19.53 8.70
CA GLY A 66 -38.75 20.41 7.91
C GLY A 66 -37.44 20.69 8.66
N ILE A 67 -37.53 20.97 9.96
CA ILE A 67 -36.39 21.17 10.86
C ILE A 67 -35.56 19.90 10.97
N ASP A 68 -36.18 18.74 11.16
CA ASP A 68 -35.48 17.45 11.22
C ASP A 68 -34.70 17.14 9.94
N ARG A 69 -35.24 17.52 8.78
CA ARG A 69 -34.57 17.33 7.49
C ARG A 69 -33.29 18.15 7.43
N ASP A 70 -33.35 19.42 7.81
CA ASP A 70 -32.21 20.33 7.76
C ASP A 70 -31.16 19.93 8.82
N TYR A 71 -31.61 19.53 10.02
CA TYR A 71 -30.73 18.97 11.04
C TYR A 71 -29.98 17.73 10.55
N ASN A 72 -30.69 16.76 9.96
CA ASN A 72 -30.06 15.55 9.42
C ASN A 72 -29.06 15.85 8.29
N PHE A 73 -29.35 16.85 7.46
CA PHE A 73 -28.45 17.30 6.42
C PHE A 73 -27.18 17.93 7.00
N LEU A 74 -27.31 18.90 7.92
CA LEU A 74 -26.18 19.58 8.56
C LEU A 74 -25.32 18.59 9.37
N SER A 75 -25.93 17.75 10.20
CA SER A 75 -25.20 16.73 10.95
C SER A 75 -24.57 15.65 10.04
N GLY A 76 -25.15 15.40 8.86
CA GLY A 76 -24.54 14.56 7.83
C GLY A 76 -23.30 15.22 7.22
N LEU A 77 -23.38 16.51 6.89
CA LEU A 77 -22.26 17.31 6.38
C LEU A 77 -21.13 17.41 7.41
N GLU A 78 -21.42 17.72 8.67
CA GLU A 78 -20.41 17.79 9.73
C GLU A 78 -19.68 16.47 9.91
N ARG A 79 -20.41 15.34 9.91
CA ARG A 79 -19.80 14.00 10.00
C ARG A 79 -18.93 13.70 8.78
N ASN A 80 -19.35 14.09 7.58
CA ASN A 80 -18.56 13.90 6.36
C ASN A 80 -17.33 14.80 6.34
N LEU A 81 -17.45 16.05 6.79
CA LEU A 81 -16.34 16.99 6.90
C LEU A 81 -15.33 16.51 7.94
N SER A 82 -15.78 16.09 9.12
CA SER A 82 -14.91 15.51 10.15
C SER A 82 -14.18 14.26 9.65
N ARG A 83 -14.85 13.40 8.87
CA ARG A 83 -14.20 12.25 8.21
C ARG A 83 -13.17 12.70 7.18
N ALA A 84 -13.51 13.67 6.35
CA ALA A 84 -12.61 14.21 5.34
C ALA A 84 -11.39 14.87 5.99
N ASP A 85 -11.57 15.66 7.04
CA ASP A 85 -10.50 16.32 7.80
C ASP A 85 -9.60 15.30 8.51
N LYS A 86 -10.19 14.26 9.11
CA LYS A 86 -9.41 13.15 9.66
C LYS A 86 -8.62 12.46 8.56
N GLU A 87 -9.22 12.21 7.40
CA GLU A 87 -8.58 11.53 6.30
C GLU A 87 -7.49 12.38 5.63
N THR A 88 -7.67 13.70 5.49
CA THR A 88 -6.65 14.64 4.98
C THR A 88 -5.52 14.81 5.97
N SER A 89 -5.82 14.87 7.27
CA SER A 89 -4.82 14.88 8.35
C SER A 89 -4.02 13.59 8.42
N GLU A 90 -4.68 12.43 8.31
CA GLU A 90 -4.03 11.11 8.18
C GLU A 90 -3.18 11.00 6.91
N ARG A 91 -3.62 11.64 5.81
CA ARG A 91 -2.86 11.76 4.56
C ARG A 91 -1.84 12.90 4.58
N GLY A 92 -1.73 13.68 5.65
CA GLY A 92 -0.76 14.78 5.75
C GLY A 92 -0.83 15.84 4.64
N VAL A 93 -1.96 15.97 3.93
CA VAL A 93 -2.15 16.97 2.86
C VAL A 93 -2.91 18.14 3.44
N ALA A 94 -2.20 19.23 3.75
CA ALA A 94 -2.79 20.48 4.20
C ALA A 94 -3.41 21.22 3.00
N LEU A 95 -4.73 21.37 2.98
CA LEU A 95 -5.47 22.07 1.91
C LEU A 95 -5.32 23.61 1.98
N ASP A 96 -4.81 24.13 3.09
CA ASP A 96 -4.71 25.56 3.39
C ASP A 96 -3.30 26.14 3.17
N GLY A 97 -2.34 25.33 2.73
CA GLY A 97 -0.93 25.75 2.52
C GLY A 97 -0.21 26.24 3.79
N LYS A 98 -0.87 26.16 4.95
CA LYS A 98 -0.39 26.67 6.25
C LYS A 98 -0.37 25.59 7.33
N GLY A 99 -1.01 24.45 7.10
CA GLY A 99 -0.88 23.27 7.96
C GLY A 99 0.55 22.73 7.90
N LYS A 100 1.28 22.80 9.03
CA LYS A 100 2.53 22.04 9.19
C LYS A 100 2.20 20.56 8.94
N PRO A 101 2.90 19.85 8.03
CA PRO A 101 2.62 18.46 7.78
C PRO A 101 2.88 17.67 9.06
N VAL A 102 1.82 17.31 9.79
CA VAL A 102 1.88 16.60 11.07
C VAL A 102 2.62 15.25 10.93
N PHE A 103 2.73 14.74 9.71
CA PHE A 103 3.30 13.42 9.41
C PHE A 103 4.76 13.39 8.93
N GLN A 104 5.46 14.52 8.79
CA GLN A 104 6.86 14.50 8.34
C GLN A 104 7.86 13.97 9.40
N LYS A 105 7.41 13.65 10.62
CA LYS A 105 8.30 13.24 11.72
C LYS A 105 8.91 11.84 11.63
N ARG A 106 8.48 10.96 10.71
CA ARG A 106 9.09 9.62 10.64
C ARG A 106 10.47 9.63 9.98
N TRP A 107 10.72 10.46 8.96
CA TRP A 107 11.93 10.40 8.14
C TRP A 107 12.53 11.80 7.94
N HIS A 108 13.40 12.19 8.87
CA HIS A 108 14.26 13.37 8.71
C HIS A 108 15.57 12.95 8.06
N ASP A 109 15.97 13.66 6.99
CA ASP A 109 17.21 13.36 6.25
C ASP A 109 18.48 13.56 7.11
N ASN A 110 18.38 14.42 8.13
CA ASN A 110 19.43 14.64 9.14
C ASN A 110 19.26 13.77 10.40
N GLY A 111 18.25 12.89 10.44
CA GLY A 111 18.03 11.96 11.54
C GLY A 111 18.96 10.75 11.48
N ALA A 112 18.90 9.88 12.50
CA ALA A 112 19.73 8.67 12.56
C ALA A 112 19.51 7.73 11.36
N LEU A 113 18.26 7.58 10.91
CA LEU A 113 17.94 6.83 9.69
C LEU A 113 18.57 7.48 8.44
N GLY A 114 18.42 8.80 8.27
CA GLY A 114 19.02 9.53 7.15
C GLY A 114 20.55 9.44 7.11
N LYS A 115 21.21 9.46 8.28
CA LYS A 115 22.65 9.21 8.38
C LYS A 115 23.03 7.81 7.90
N TYR A 116 22.33 6.78 8.37
CA TYR A 116 22.57 5.41 7.93
C TYR A 116 22.38 5.24 6.42
N LEU A 117 21.31 5.81 5.86
CA LEU A 117 21.04 5.74 4.42
C LEU A 117 22.17 6.36 3.61
N ARG A 118 22.69 7.52 4.06
CA ARG A 118 23.82 8.19 3.41
C ARG A 118 25.13 7.39 3.53
N GLU A 119 25.39 6.82 4.69
CA GLU A 119 26.58 6.01 4.96
C GLU A 119 26.66 4.77 4.06
N HIS A 120 25.52 4.16 3.76
CA HIS A 120 25.40 3.01 2.87
C HIS A 120 24.95 3.38 1.44
N GLY A 121 24.95 4.68 1.08
CA GLY A 121 24.52 5.14 -0.24
C GLY A 121 23.13 4.67 -0.69
N ILE A 122 22.24 4.34 0.24
CA ILE A 122 20.90 3.82 -0.05
C ILE A 122 19.98 5.02 -0.34
N VAL A 123 19.46 5.08 -1.55
CA VAL A 123 18.55 6.16 -1.95
C VAL A 123 17.12 5.66 -1.89
N VAL A 124 16.35 6.19 -0.95
CA VAL A 124 14.94 5.83 -0.83
C VAL A 124 14.05 6.92 -1.41
N HIS A 125 13.29 6.56 -2.43
CA HIS A 125 12.25 7.41 -3.02
C HIS A 125 10.96 7.26 -2.22
N LYS A 126 10.52 8.32 -1.54
CA LYS A 126 9.30 8.26 -0.70
C LYS A 126 8.06 8.11 -1.58
N ALA A 127 7.19 7.16 -1.24
CA ALA A 127 5.89 7.02 -1.89
C ALA A 127 4.96 8.19 -1.50
N PRO A 128 4.07 8.65 -2.40
CA PRO A 128 3.15 9.73 -2.10
C PRO A 128 2.28 9.42 -0.87
N ILE A 129 1.98 10.46 -0.08
CA ILE A 129 1.28 10.31 1.19
C ILE A 129 -0.14 9.78 0.93
N GLY A 130 -0.56 8.82 1.75
CA GLY A 130 -1.87 8.19 1.66
C GLY A 130 -1.90 6.95 0.76
N MET A 131 -0.86 6.68 -0.03
CA MET A 131 -0.77 5.47 -0.83
C MET A 131 -0.53 4.23 0.02
N ALA A 132 -1.04 3.08 -0.46
CA ALA A 132 -0.95 1.81 0.25
C ALA A 132 0.50 1.44 0.63
N ARG A 133 1.46 1.72 -0.27
CA ARG A 133 2.88 1.47 -0.01
C ARG A 133 3.42 2.31 1.15
N GLN A 134 3.11 3.61 1.18
CA GLN A 134 3.50 4.48 2.29
C GLN A 134 2.88 4.04 3.62
N LYS A 135 1.61 3.61 3.60
CA LYS A 135 0.91 3.09 4.79
C LYS A 135 1.49 1.75 5.30
N ALA A 136 1.99 0.91 4.39
CA ALA A 136 2.59 -0.39 4.73
C ALA A 136 4.00 -0.26 5.31
N ASN A 137 4.67 0.88 5.15
CA ASN A 137 6.03 1.07 5.62
C ASN A 137 6.11 1.19 7.15
N GLN A 138 6.83 0.27 7.79
CA GLN A 138 7.16 0.26 9.22
C GLN A 138 8.67 0.33 9.46
N THR A 139 9.45 0.73 8.45
CA THR A 139 10.90 0.91 8.55
C THR A 139 11.22 1.94 9.63
N ARG A 140 12.07 1.56 10.58
CA ARG A 140 12.41 2.39 11.75
C ARG A 140 13.85 2.16 12.21
N PHE A 141 14.43 3.21 12.78
CA PHE A 141 15.72 3.14 13.46
C PHE A 141 15.49 2.89 14.97
N ILE A 142 16.04 1.79 15.49
CA ILE A 142 15.96 1.47 16.91
C ILE A 142 17.15 2.12 17.63
N GLN A 143 16.89 3.22 18.34
CA GLN A 143 17.94 4.04 18.93
C GLN A 143 18.73 3.34 20.04
N LYS A 144 18.11 2.39 20.76
CA LYS A 144 18.78 1.62 21.83
C LYS A 144 19.86 0.68 21.29
N SER A 145 19.57 -0.03 20.20
CA SER A 145 20.51 -0.97 19.56
C SER A 145 21.34 -0.33 18.45
N LYS A 146 20.98 0.90 18.01
CA LYS A 146 21.54 1.60 16.84
C LYS A 146 21.44 0.78 15.55
N ARG A 147 20.33 0.06 15.37
CA ARG A 147 20.08 -0.79 14.20
C ARG A 147 18.80 -0.37 13.48
N ILE A 148 18.71 -0.69 12.20
CA ILE A 148 17.48 -0.49 11.43
C ILE A 148 16.72 -1.79 11.29
N VAL A 149 15.41 -1.67 11.47
CA VAL A 149 14.45 -2.68 11.06
C VAL A 149 13.77 -2.15 9.81
N TRP A 150 13.94 -2.88 8.72
CA TRP A 150 13.40 -2.58 7.40
C TRP A 150 12.06 -3.29 7.21
N SER A 151 11.11 -2.61 6.56
CA SER A 151 10.01 -3.33 5.92
C SER A 151 10.50 -3.89 4.58
N VAL A 152 10.24 -5.15 4.29
CA VAL A 152 10.65 -5.79 3.03
C VAL A 152 9.42 -6.41 2.38
N GLU A 153 9.13 -6.03 1.14
CA GLU A 153 8.09 -6.66 0.31
C GLU A 153 8.67 -7.89 -0.38
N TRP A 154 8.24 -9.07 0.01
CA TRP A 154 8.57 -10.33 -0.64
C TRP A 154 7.52 -10.65 -1.69
N VAL A 155 7.97 -10.98 -2.91
CA VAL A 155 7.13 -11.46 -4.00
C VAL A 155 7.55 -12.89 -4.33
N VAL A 156 6.68 -13.85 -3.98
CA VAL A 156 6.92 -15.28 -4.17
C VAL A 156 5.74 -15.83 -4.96
N GLU A 157 6.00 -16.35 -6.18
CA GLU A 157 4.96 -16.90 -7.05
C GLU A 157 3.77 -15.94 -7.29
N GLY A 158 4.02 -14.63 -7.29
CA GLY A 158 3.00 -13.58 -7.46
C GLY A 158 2.27 -13.16 -6.17
N GLU A 159 2.45 -13.85 -5.05
CA GLU A 159 1.94 -13.43 -3.74
C GLU A 159 2.88 -12.38 -3.14
N LYS A 160 2.31 -11.26 -2.69
CA LYS A 160 3.06 -10.16 -2.05
C LYS A 160 2.86 -10.17 -0.54
N ARG A 161 3.95 -10.10 0.22
CA ARG A 161 3.91 -9.95 1.68
C ARG A 161 4.95 -8.96 2.17
N VAL A 162 4.56 -8.11 3.12
CA VAL A 162 5.47 -7.17 3.77
C VAL A 162 5.83 -7.69 5.15
N VAL A 163 7.12 -7.88 5.41
CA VAL A 163 7.66 -8.39 6.68
C VAL A 163 8.75 -7.45 7.20
N GLU A 164 8.88 -7.38 8.52
CA GLU A 164 9.97 -6.63 9.16
C GLU A 164 11.24 -7.47 9.25
N VAL A 165 12.37 -6.94 8.75
CA VAL A 165 13.66 -7.63 8.72
C VAL A 165 14.72 -6.71 9.30
N ASP A 166 15.54 -7.24 10.21
CA ASP A 166 16.69 -6.52 10.76
C ASP A 166 17.80 -6.36 9.71
N GLU A 167 18.49 -5.23 9.73
CA GLU A 167 19.55 -4.87 8.79
C GLU A 167 20.72 -5.87 8.71
N SER A 168 20.97 -6.62 9.80
CA SER A 168 22.09 -7.55 9.92
C SER A 168 21.76 -8.97 9.47
N ARG A 169 20.48 -9.29 9.25
CA ARG A 169 20.04 -10.61 8.76
C ARG A 169 20.41 -10.79 7.30
N THR A 170 20.71 -12.03 6.94
CA THR A 170 20.94 -12.39 5.53
C THR A 170 19.63 -12.49 4.76
N VAL A 171 19.68 -12.25 3.44
CA VAL A 171 18.50 -12.35 2.56
C VAL A 171 17.92 -13.77 2.61
N GLY A 172 18.77 -14.80 2.60
CA GLY A 172 18.36 -16.19 2.66
C GLY A 172 17.73 -16.60 3.99
N GLU A 173 18.23 -16.12 5.13
CA GLU A 173 17.62 -16.37 6.44
C GLU A 173 16.26 -15.68 6.58
N ALA A 174 16.17 -14.41 6.16
CA ALA A 174 14.92 -13.67 6.16
C ALA A 174 13.84 -14.35 5.30
N TYR A 175 14.23 -14.91 4.16
CA TYR A 175 13.32 -15.70 3.32
C TYR A 175 12.87 -17.00 3.99
N LYS A 176 13.76 -17.73 4.66
CA LYS A 176 13.39 -18.96 5.40
C LYS A 176 12.37 -18.65 6.51
N GLU A 177 12.55 -17.55 7.23
CA GLU A 177 11.61 -17.12 8.28
C GLU A 177 10.23 -16.80 7.69
N LEU A 178 10.17 -16.09 6.55
CA LEU A 178 8.94 -15.83 5.82
C LEU A 178 8.20 -17.14 5.45
N VAL A 179 8.92 -18.13 4.92
CA VAL A 179 8.33 -19.42 4.55
C VAL A 179 7.78 -20.14 5.78
N LEU A 180 8.53 -20.17 6.89
CA LEU A 180 8.09 -20.78 8.15
C LEU A 180 6.87 -20.06 8.75
N GLU A 181 6.81 -18.73 8.68
CA GLU A 181 5.64 -17.95 9.11
C GLU A 181 4.41 -18.28 8.27
N LYS A 182 4.57 -18.37 6.95
CA LYS A 182 3.50 -18.77 6.02
C LYS A 182 2.95 -20.16 6.36
N GLU A 183 3.81 -21.12 6.65
CA GLU A 183 3.39 -22.47 7.08
C GLU A 183 2.64 -22.46 8.41
N ARG A 184 3.11 -21.69 9.40
CA ARG A 184 2.46 -21.56 10.71
C ARG A 184 1.07 -20.95 10.58
N GLU A 185 0.92 -19.90 9.76
CA GLU A 185 -0.39 -19.31 9.47
C GLU A 185 -1.34 -20.30 8.80
N ASN A 186 -0.85 -21.06 7.82
CA ASN A 186 -1.65 -22.08 7.13
C ASN A 186 -2.14 -23.17 8.09
N LYS A 187 -1.27 -23.65 8.99
CA LYS A 187 -1.63 -24.60 10.05
C LYS A 187 -2.71 -24.03 10.98
N LYS A 188 -2.60 -22.76 11.37
CA LYS A 188 -3.60 -22.06 12.21
C LYS A 188 -4.95 -21.92 11.50
N ARG A 189 -4.95 -21.57 10.20
CA ARG A 189 -6.16 -21.47 9.38
C ARG A 189 -6.87 -22.81 9.24
N LYS A 190 -6.11 -23.90 9.02
CA LYS A 190 -6.66 -25.27 8.94
C LYS A 190 -7.34 -25.67 10.25
N ARG A 191 -6.67 -25.48 11.40
CA ARG A 191 -7.26 -25.77 12.72
C ARG A 191 -8.53 -24.97 12.99
N THR A 192 -8.56 -23.70 12.59
CA THR A 192 -9.75 -22.83 12.78
C THR A 192 -10.93 -23.27 11.90
N GLN A 193 -10.66 -23.73 10.67
CA GLN A 193 -11.70 -24.29 9.80
C GLN A 193 -12.23 -25.63 10.31
N GLU A 194 -11.35 -26.49 10.85
CA GLU A 194 -11.75 -27.75 11.48
C GLU A 194 -12.61 -27.50 12.74
N ASP A 195 -12.20 -26.56 13.62
CA ASP A 195 -12.99 -26.16 14.79
C ASP A 195 -14.35 -25.54 14.41
N ALA A 196 -14.41 -24.76 13.32
CA ALA A 196 -15.66 -24.21 12.80
C ALA A 196 -16.58 -25.30 12.19
N GLY A 197 -16.01 -26.29 11.50
CA GLY A 197 -16.72 -27.44 10.96
C GLY A 197 -17.33 -28.34 12.03
N VAL A 198 -16.59 -28.57 13.13
CA VAL A 198 -17.09 -29.32 14.30
C VAL A 198 -18.23 -28.57 15.00
N LYS A 199 -18.16 -27.23 15.08
CA LYS A 199 -19.26 -26.41 15.62
C LYS A 199 -20.51 -26.42 14.73
N MET A 200 -20.36 -26.40 13.40
CA MET A 200 -21.50 -26.54 12.48
C MET A 200 -22.14 -27.94 12.52
N GLN A 201 -21.35 -29.00 12.71
CA GLN A 201 -21.90 -30.36 12.87
C GLN A 201 -22.63 -30.55 14.20
N LYS A 202 -22.18 -29.91 15.28
CA LYS A 202 -22.87 -29.96 16.59
C LYS A 202 -24.20 -29.18 16.62
N GLN A 203 -24.42 -28.25 15.68
CA GLN A 203 -25.67 -27.49 15.56
C GLN A 203 -26.72 -28.19 14.66
N LYS A 204 -26.39 -29.31 14.02
CA LYS A 204 -27.29 -30.08 13.14
C LYS A 204 -27.91 -31.32 13.80
N VAL A 205 -27.65 -31.54 15.09
CA VAL A 205 -28.25 -32.63 15.88
C VAL A 205 -28.95 -32.03 17.10
N GLN A 206 -30.16 -31.52 16.90
CA GLN A 206 -31.19 -31.50 17.95
C GLN A 206 -32.34 -32.39 17.46
N PRO A 207 -32.81 -33.37 18.25
CA PRO A 207 -34.00 -34.13 17.91
C PRO A 207 -35.24 -33.30 18.26
N GLU A 208 -36.17 -33.25 17.30
CA GLU A 208 -37.52 -32.72 17.48
C GLU A 208 -38.27 -33.51 18.57
N LYS A 209 -38.85 -32.81 19.56
CA LYS A 209 -40.07 -33.22 20.24
C LYS A 209 -40.94 -32.01 20.60
N SER A 210 -42.24 -32.26 20.48
CA SER A 210 -43.42 -31.41 20.35
C SER A 210 -43.95 -30.78 21.66
N ASP A 211 -44.55 -29.60 21.46
CA ASP A 211 -45.70 -28.92 22.10
C ASP A 211 -46.18 -29.30 23.52
N ALA A 212 -46.33 -28.26 24.36
CA ALA A 212 -47.58 -27.90 25.05
C ALA A 212 -47.51 -26.48 25.69
N GLU A 213 -48.62 -25.76 25.61
CA GLU A 213 -48.91 -24.38 26.06
C GLU A 213 -48.74 -24.14 27.58
N GLU A 214 -48.46 -22.89 28.00
CA GLU A 214 -49.43 -22.04 28.73
C GLU A 214 -48.96 -20.58 28.91
N SER A 215 -49.94 -19.68 28.98
CA SER A 215 -49.86 -18.21 29.09
C SER A 215 -49.34 -17.68 30.44
N LYS A 216 -48.84 -16.42 30.47
CA LYS A 216 -49.50 -15.20 31.03
C LYS A 216 -48.53 -14.16 31.66
N THR A 217 -48.71 -12.91 31.18
CA THR A 217 -48.70 -11.59 31.89
C THR A 217 -47.47 -10.99 32.60
N GLN A 218 -47.10 -9.79 32.10
CA GLN A 218 -46.94 -8.47 32.77
C GLN A 218 -46.10 -8.36 34.06
N SER A 219 -45.10 -7.45 34.05
CA SER A 219 -45.17 -6.12 34.72
C SER A 219 -43.80 -5.43 34.79
N ALA A 220 -43.84 -4.12 35.07
CA ALA A 220 -42.84 -3.09 34.86
C ALA A 220 -41.96 -2.77 36.09
N GLU A 221 -41.17 -1.69 35.95
CA GLU A 221 -40.33 -0.96 36.92
C GLU A 221 -38.92 -1.52 37.11
N GLY A 222 -37.83 -0.73 37.16
CA GLY A 222 -37.63 0.71 37.16
C GLY A 222 -36.21 1.00 37.71
N VAL A 223 -35.73 2.22 37.47
CA VAL A 223 -34.63 2.93 38.18
C VAL A 223 -33.19 2.77 37.67
N THR A 224 -32.80 3.73 36.83
CA THR A 224 -31.83 4.84 37.06
C THR A 224 -30.52 4.62 37.86
N ALA A 225 -29.44 5.16 37.27
CA ALA A 225 -28.37 5.99 37.87
C ALA A 225 -26.92 5.45 37.80
N GLN A 226 -26.11 6.19 37.02
CA GLN A 226 -24.66 6.48 37.22
C GLN A 226 -24.43 7.13 38.63
N PRO A 227 -23.21 7.32 39.21
CA PRO A 227 -22.00 7.86 38.54
C PRO A 227 -20.58 7.56 39.14
N GLU A 228 -19.57 8.08 38.42
CA GLU A 228 -18.32 8.78 38.83
C GLU A 228 -17.26 8.19 39.80
N THR A 229 -16.03 8.07 39.26
CA THR A 229 -14.75 8.73 39.62
C THR A 229 -14.47 9.16 41.07
N THR A 230 -13.31 8.74 41.64
CA THR A 230 -12.21 9.62 42.15
C THR A 230 -11.01 8.83 42.71
N THR A 231 -9.89 9.55 42.76
CA THR A 231 -8.45 9.24 42.85
C THR A 231 -7.85 9.17 44.28
N GLU A 232 -6.58 8.68 44.33
CA GLU A 232 -5.46 9.04 45.26
C GLU A 232 -5.48 8.47 46.71
N THR A 233 -4.39 8.13 47.42
CA THR A 233 -2.92 8.38 47.31
C THR A 233 -2.13 7.51 48.33
N GLU A 234 -0.82 7.32 48.07
CA GLU A 234 0.33 7.18 49.03
C GLU A 234 0.42 5.96 49.97
N GLY A 235 1.58 5.35 50.28
CA GLY A 235 3.00 5.59 49.96
C GLY A 235 3.92 4.87 50.98
N ALA A 236 5.16 4.52 50.58
CA ALA A 236 6.42 4.34 51.36
C ALA A 236 7.22 3.08 50.91
N THR A 237 8.30 3.20 50.10
CA THR A 237 9.74 3.37 50.46
C THR A 237 10.37 2.18 51.24
N THR A 238 11.55 1.61 50.96
CA THR A 238 12.82 2.02 50.30
C THR A 238 13.76 0.78 50.13
N ASN A 239 14.62 0.81 49.09
CA ASN A 239 16.08 0.52 48.97
C ASN A 239 16.69 -0.69 49.74
N ASP A 240 17.74 -1.40 49.32
CA ASP A 240 18.84 -1.20 48.36
C ASP A 240 19.51 -2.58 48.11
N ALA A 241 20.28 -2.73 47.03
CA ALA A 241 21.21 -3.85 46.81
C ALA A 241 22.53 -3.56 47.60
N PRO A 242 23.58 -4.43 47.70
CA PRO A 242 24.29 -4.98 46.53
C PRO A 242 25.19 -6.24 46.77
N ILE A 243 26.00 -6.59 45.75
CA ILE A 243 27.31 -7.30 45.77
C ILE A 243 27.33 -8.86 45.77
N ALA A 244 28.03 -9.40 44.75
CA ALA A 244 28.64 -10.74 44.68
C ALA A 244 30.11 -10.68 45.15
N PRO A 245 30.77 -11.79 45.58
CA PRO A 245 31.66 -12.51 44.63
C PRO A 245 31.89 -14.03 44.91
N SER A 246 32.45 -14.75 43.90
CA SER A 246 33.42 -15.89 43.84
C SER A 246 33.53 -16.94 45.00
N THR A 247 33.88 -18.24 44.85
CA THR A 247 34.81 -18.98 43.94
C THR A 247 34.76 -20.52 44.21
N GLU A 248 35.29 -21.32 43.25
CA GLU A 248 36.00 -22.63 43.37
C GLU A 248 35.19 -23.94 43.58
N GLU A 249 35.13 -24.87 42.59
CA GLU A 249 36.02 -26.05 42.29
C GLU A 249 35.39 -27.37 42.87
N THR A 250 35.44 -28.61 42.34
CA THR A 250 36.24 -29.33 41.33
C THR A 250 35.57 -30.68 40.92
N THR A 251 35.84 -31.14 39.68
CA THR A 251 36.15 -32.52 39.14
C THR A 251 35.14 -33.67 38.93
N ALA A 252 35.38 -34.33 37.77
CA ALA A 252 35.21 -35.75 37.33
C ALA A 252 33.88 -36.14 36.68
N GLU A 253 33.79 -36.24 35.34
CA GLU A 253 34.20 -37.35 34.44
C GLU A 253 33.31 -38.60 34.55
N ASP A 254 32.48 -38.84 33.53
CA ASP A 254 32.37 -40.17 32.91
C ASP A 254 31.95 -40.05 31.45
N ALA A 255 32.58 -40.88 30.61
CA ALA A 255 32.46 -40.91 29.18
C ALA A 255 31.62 -42.12 28.75
N SER A 256 30.75 -41.96 27.75
CA SER A 256 30.31 -43.10 26.94
C SER A 256 30.08 -42.64 25.51
N GLN A 257 30.96 -43.13 24.65
CA GLN A 257 30.94 -42.99 23.20
C GLN A 257 29.77 -43.80 22.61
N ASN A 258 29.14 -43.28 21.57
CA ASN A 258 28.50 -44.12 20.58
C ASN A 258 28.75 -43.54 19.18
N GLU A 259 29.77 -44.10 18.51
CA GLU A 259 29.98 -43.96 17.08
C GLU A 259 28.82 -44.62 16.32
N GLN A 260 28.27 -43.93 15.32
CA GLN A 260 27.48 -44.57 14.28
C GLN A 260 27.94 -44.02 12.91
N LEU A 261 28.49 -44.93 12.11
CA LEU A 261 28.89 -44.76 10.71
C LEU A 261 27.68 -44.43 9.79
N PRO A 262 27.91 -43.82 8.62
CA PRO A 262 26.86 -43.27 7.76
C PRO A 262 26.22 -44.35 6.87
N PRO A 263 24.93 -44.23 6.52
CA PRO A 263 24.40 -44.94 5.36
C PRO A 263 24.63 -44.09 4.10
N SER A 264 25.31 -44.69 3.13
CA SER A 264 25.42 -44.20 1.76
C SER A 264 24.27 -44.71 0.89
N GLU A 265 23.89 -43.84 -0.05
CA GLU A 265 23.32 -44.08 -1.37
C GLU A 265 21.82 -43.80 -1.61
N ASP A 266 21.65 -42.83 -2.52
CA ASP A 266 20.62 -42.68 -3.53
C ASP A 266 19.21 -42.23 -3.10
N SER A 267 19.13 -40.97 -2.68
CA SER A 267 17.97 -40.13 -3.03
C SER A 267 18.42 -39.01 -3.96
N ILE A 268 17.81 -38.94 -5.14
CA ILE A 268 17.95 -37.79 -6.06
C ILE A 268 17.32 -36.59 -5.35
N SER A 269 18.12 -35.85 -4.57
CA SER A 269 17.70 -34.62 -3.93
C SER A 269 17.63 -33.54 -5.02
N ILE A 270 16.41 -33.26 -5.50
CA ILE A 270 16.15 -32.03 -6.26
C ILE A 270 16.46 -30.88 -5.30
N ARG A 271 17.63 -30.26 -5.44
CA ARG A 271 17.93 -29.03 -4.71
C ARG A 271 17.18 -27.92 -5.40
N GLU A 272 16.00 -27.62 -4.90
CA GLU A 272 15.31 -26.37 -5.25
C GLU A 272 16.22 -25.21 -4.85
N THR A 273 16.68 -24.45 -5.85
CA THR A 273 17.54 -23.29 -5.64
C THR A 273 16.68 -22.04 -5.79
N THR A 274 16.54 -21.30 -4.68
CA THR A 274 15.84 -20.02 -4.70
C THR A 274 16.83 -18.90 -5.02
N HIS A 275 16.53 -18.17 -6.09
CA HIS A 275 17.28 -17.00 -6.52
C HIS A 275 16.56 -15.73 -6.10
N PHE A 276 17.31 -14.74 -5.61
CA PHE A 276 16.76 -13.50 -5.07
C PHE A 276 17.10 -12.31 -5.96
N TYR A 277 16.12 -11.42 -6.14
CA TYR A 277 16.29 -10.24 -6.97
C TYR A 277 15.63 -9.01 -6.34
N LEU A 278 16.35 -7.89 -6.27
CA LEU A 278 15.82 -6.60 -5.82
C LEU A 278 15.17 -5.85 -6.99
N HIS A 279 13.99 -5.28 -6.78
CA HIS A 279 13.34 -4.39 -7.74
C HIS A 279 14.08 -3.05 -7.88
N LYS A 280 14.40 -2.64 -9.10
CA LYS A 280 14.93 -1.31 -9.41
C LYS A 280 13.79 -0.34 -9.77
N PRO A 281 13.53 0.72 -8.99
CA PRO A 281 12.49 1.68 -9.30
C PRO A 281 12.91 2.67 -10.41
N HIS A 282 11.94 3.39 -10.98
CA HIS A 282 12.12 4.48 -11.96
C HIS A 282 12.82 4.08 -13.26
N THR A 283 12.52 2.89 -13.77
CA THR A 283 12.99 2.41 -15.08
C THR A 283 11.95 2.73 -16.16
N SER A 284 12.40 3.08 -17.36
CA SER A 284 11.53 3.41 -18.50
C SER A 284 11.05 2.18 -19.28
N SER A 285 11.57 1.00 -18.98
CA SER A 285 11.17 -0.26 -19.63
C SER A 285 9.76 -0.68 -19.22
N THR A 286 9.05 -1.32 -20.15
CA THR A 286 7.79 -2.01 -19.88
C THR A 286 7.97 -3.21 -18.95
N SER A 287 9.17 -3.80 -18.95
CA SER A 287 9.53 -4.92 -18.10
C SER A 287 10.04 -4.46 -16.74
N THR A 288 9.73 -5.23 -15.70
CA THR A 288 10.22 -4.99 -14.34
C THR A 288 11.71 -5.30 -14.28
N VAL A 289 12.49 -4.30 -13.87
CA VAL A 289 13.95 -4.40 -13.84
C VAL A 289 14.41 -4.90 -12.48
N LEU A 290 15.25 -5.94 -12.51
CA LEU A 290 15.68 -6.69 -11.35
C LEU A 290 17.21 -6.69 -11.17
N ILE A 291 17.67 -6.57 -9.93
CA ILE A 291 19.08 -6.64 -9.54
C ILE A 291 19.30 -7.97 -8.81
N PRO A 292 20.19 -8.86 -9.27
CA PRO A 292 20.48 -10.11 -8.57
C PRO A 292 21.04 -9.83 -7.17
N LEU A 293 20.61 -10.63 -6.20
CA LEU A 293 21.07 -10.58 -4.81
C LEU A 293 21.71 -11.91 -4.42
N ASP A 294 22.81 -11.84 -3.67
CA ASP A 294 23.40 -13.00 -3.03
C ASP A 294 22.56 -13.41 -1.80
N PRO A 295 22.15 -14.69 -1.67
CA PRO A 295 21.40 -15.17 -0.51
C PRO A 295 22.17 -15.03 0.82
N THR A 296 23.50 -15.02 0.78
CA THR A 296 24.36 -14.92 1.96
C THR A 296 24.67 -13.48 2.36
N ALA A 297 24.38 -12.51 1.49
CA ALA A 297 24.56 -11.09 1.82
C ALA A 297 23.57 -10.64 2.89
N THR A 298 24.01 -9.75 3.78
CA THR A 298 23.12 -9.08 4.73
C THR A 298 22.21 -8.11 4.00
N LEU A 299 21.06 -7.80 4.58
CA LEU A 299 20.13 -6.86 3.98
C LEU A 299 20.78 -5.49 3.71
N THR A 300 21.64 -5.03 4.63
CA THR A 300 22.40 -3.79 4.45
C THR A 300 23.31 -3.83 3.23
N THR A 301 24.11 -4.90 3.07
CA THR A 301 25.04 -5.01 1.94
C THR A 301 24.29 -5.24 0.63
N ALA A 302 23.17 -5.96 0.67
CA ALA A 302 22.30 -6.19 -0.48
C ALA A 302 21.68 -4.88 -1.02
N LEU A 303 21.42 -3.89 -0.15
CA LEU A 303 20.84 -2.59 -0.49
C LEU A 303 21.87 -1.48 -0.71
N ASN A 304 23.13 -1.70 -0.31
CA ASN A 304 24.21 -0.71 -0.41
C ASN A 304 24.32 -0.13 -1.83
N GLN A 305 24.36 1.21 -1.93
CA GLN A 305 24.41 1.95 -3.20
C GLN A 305 23.25 1.69 -4.17
N LYS A 306 22.09 1.24 -3.69
CA LYS A 306 20.90 0.99 -4.52
C LYS A 306 19.75 1.94 -4.21
N HIS A 307 18.81 1.98 -5.15
CA HIS A 307 17.59 2.77 -5.04
C HIS A 307 16.40 1.87 -4.66
N VAL A 308 15.55 2.33 -3.75
CA VAL A 308 14.32 1.65 -3.35
C VAL A 308 13.15 2.63 -3.31
N LEU A 309 11.94 2.16 -3.60
CA LEU A 309 10.72 2.96 -3.50
C LEU A 309 10.06 2.68 -2.15
N GLU A 310 10.09 3.64 -1.22
CA GLU A 310 9.62 3.58 0.17
C GLU A 310 10.34 2.53 1.04
N PHE A 311 10.37 1.28 0.60
CA PHE A 311 11.06 0.14 1.21
C PHE A 311 11.35 -0.93 0.13
N PRO A 312 12.34 -1.83 0.31
CA PRO A 312 12.78 -2.77 -0.72
C PRO A 312 11.71 -3.80 -1.11
N THR A 313 11.65 -4.14 -2.40
CA THR A 313 10.86 -5.26 -2.94
C THR A 313 11.81 -6.33 -3.47
N ILE A 314 11.73 -7.54 -2.91
CA ILE A 314 12.58 -8.68 -3.25
C ILE A 314 11.71 -9.76 -3.89
N TYR A 315 12.07 -10.18 -5.09
CA TYR A 315 11.51 -11.32 -5.80
C TYR A 315 12.31 -12.57 -5.46
N ALA A 316 11.60 -13.65 -5.16
CA ALA A 316 12.18 -14.97 -4.98
C ALA A 316 11.65 -15.90 -6.07
N PHE A 317 12.55 -16.46 -6.87
CA PHE A 317 12.23 -17.45 -7.90
C PHE A 317 12.88 -18.77 -7.54
N THR A 318 12.07 -19.82 -7.43
CA THR A 318 12.55 -21.18 -7.18
C THR A 318 12.76 -21.88 -8.51
N SER A 319 13.98 -22.36 -8.77
CA SER A 319 14.31 -23.20 -9.92
C SER A 319 14.63 -24.61 -9.44
N ALA A 320 13.97 -25.59 -10.06
CA ALA A 320 14.27 -27.01 -9.86
C ALA A 320 15.35 -27.42 -10.86
N SER A 321 16.61 -27.46 -10.43
CA SER A 321 17.68 -28.00 -11.27
C SER A 321 17.72 -29.52 -11.12
N ALA A 322 17.25 -30.23 -12.16
CA ALA A 322 17.41 -31.68 -12.25
C ALA A 322 18.86 -32.00 -12.63
N THR A 323 19.68 -32.39 -11.66
CA THR A 323 21.05 -32.82 -11.94
C THR A 323 21.03 -34.25 -12.50
N GLN A 324 21.46 -34.44 -13.75
CA GLN A 324 22.00 -35.73 -14.23
C GLN A 324 23.49 -35.58 -14.59
N LYS A 325 24.27 -36.50 -14.01
CA LYS A 325 25.74 -36.75 -13.92
C LYS A 325 26.47 -36.92 -15.29
N PRO A 326 27.78 -37.30 -15.33
CA PRO A 326 28.99 -36.85 -14.64
C PRO A 326 30.12 -36.43 -15.63
N ALA A 327 31.24 -35.97 -15.09
CA ALA A 327 32.43 -35.47 -15.78
C ALA A 327 33.03 -36.36 -16.90
N LEU A 328 33.38 -35.74 -18.03
CA LEU A 328 34.59 -36.05 -18.81
C LEU A 328 35.07 -34.78 -19.54
N GLU A 329 36.33 -34.42 -19.25
CA GLU A 329 37.25 -33.56 -20.01
C GLU A 329 36.85 -32.11 -20.33
N ALA A 330 37.25 -31.20 -19.43
CA ALA A 330 37.81 -29.92 -19.86
C ALA A 330 38.93 -29.50 -18.89
N GLN A 331 40.14 -29.38 -19.41
CA GLN A 331 41.34 -28.97 -18.67
C GLN A 331 41.24 -27.51 -18.18
N PRO A 332 42.00 -27.12 -17.12
CA PRO A 332 41.88 -25.81 -16.52
C PRO A 332 42.72 -24.79 -17.29
N THR A 333 42.08 -23.91 -18.06
CA THR A 333 42.72 -22.63 -18.42
C THR A 333 42.48 -21.65 -17.28
N LYS A 334 43.53 -21.43 -16.48
CA LYS A 334 43.61 -20.30 -15.55
C LYS A 334 43.63 -19.02 -16.37
N ASP A 335 42.61 -18.18 -16.21
CA ASP A 335 42.72 -16.76 -16.51
C ASP A 335 42.55 -15.95 -15.22
N ILE A 336 43.41 -14.95 -15.09
CA ILE A 336 43.64 -14.11 -13.92
C ILE A 336 42.70 -12.91 -14.03
N SER A 337 41.51 -13.03 -13.46
CA SER A 337 40.69 -11.90 -13.00
C SER A 337 39.52 -12.47 -12.20
N GLY A 338 39.51 -12.25 -10.90
CA GLY A 338 38.47 -12.75 -9.99
C GLY A 338 37.12 -12.07 -10.22
N GLU A 339 36.41 -12.49 -11.28
CA GLU A 339 35.02 -12.12 -11.53
C GLU A 339 34.12 -13.33 -11.30
N ILE A 340 33.06 -13.09 -10.53
CA ILE A 340 31.99 -14.05 -10.23
C ILE A 340 31.29 -14.36 -11.56
N LYS A 341 31.26 -15.64 -11.96
CA LYS A 341 30.42 -16.09 -13.07
C LYS A 341 28.96 -15.91 -12.66
N GLU A 342 28.31 -14.88 -13.17
CA GLU A 342 26.86 -14.73 -13.09
C GLU A 342 26.21 -15.77 -14.01
N GLU A 343 25.72 -16.86 -13.43
CA GLU A 343 24.77 -17.73 -14.13
C GLU A 343 23.46 -16.95 -14.32
N THR A 344 23.22 -16.49 -15.54
CA THR A 344 21.97 -15.86 -15.95
C THR A 344 20.90 -16.92 -16.11
N TYR A 345 20.06 -17.10 -15.10
CA TYR A 345 18.86 -17.92 -15.18
C TYR A 345 17.75 -17.19 -15.93
N ASP A 346 16.99 -17.91 -16.76
CA ASP A 346 15.88 -17.37 -17.53
C ASP A 346 14.78 -16.82 -16.59
N LEU A 347 14.70 -15.48 -16.52
CA LEU A 347 13.65 -14.79 -15.79
C LEU A 347 12.29 -14.98 -16.49
N PRO A 348 11.18 -15.07 -15.75
CA PRO A 348 9.85 -15.15 -16.35
C PRO A 348 9.55 -13.96 -17.28
N GLN A 349 8.64 -14.16 -18.23
CA GLN A 349 8.25 -13.11 -19.18
C GLN A 349 7.78 -11.84 -18.44
N GLY A 350 8.33 -10.70 -18.85
CA GLY A 350 8.05 -9.40 -18.23
C GLY A 350 9.09 -8.93 -17.21
N PHE A 351 10.06 -9.77 -16.84
CA PHE A 351 11.19 -9.40 -15.99
C PHE A 351 12.49 -9.35 -16.79
N ILE A 352 13.33 -8.35 -16.51
CA ILE A 352 14.68 -8.23 -17.10
C ILE A 352 15.70 -7.87 -16.03
N THR A 353 16.95 -8.28 -16.23
CA THR A 353 18.04 -7.89 -15.32
C THR A 353 18.47 -6.44 -15.55
N VAL A 354 19.10 -5.81 -14.56
CA VAL A 354 19.71 -4.48 -14.75
C VAL A 354 20.76 -4.46 -15.86
N LYS A 355 21.49 -5.55 -16.08
CA LYS A 355 22.45 -5.66 -17.18
C LYS A 355 21.75 -5.56 -18.53
N GLN A 356 20.73 -6.40 -18.74
CA GLN A 356 19.90 -6.37 -19.96
C GLN A 356 19.23 -5.00 -20.17
N TYR A 357 18.70 -4.39 -19.11
CA TYR A 357 18.10 -3.05 -19.18
C TYR A 357 19.11 -1.98 -19.63
N ASN A 358 20.33 -2.01 -19.07
CA ASN A 358 21.36 -1.04 -19.45
C ASN A 358 21.84 -1.26 -20.90
N GLU A 359 21.92 -2.51 -21.35
CA GLU A 359 22.25 -2.86 -22.74
C GLU A 359 21.18 -2.37 -23.72
N GLN A 360 19.90 -2.60 -23.41
CA GLN A 360 18.76 -2.10 -24.20
C GLN A 360 18.78 -0.58 -24.27
N ARG A 361 18.95 0.10 -23.13
CA ARG A 361 19.03 1.56 -23.08
C ARG A 361 20.23 2.10 -23.86
N SER A 362 21.39 1.45 -23.78
CA SER A 362 22.55 1.85 -24.57
C SER A 362 22.34 1.65 -26.07
N ALA A 363 21.61 0.61 -26.48
CA ALA A 363 21.24 0.39 -27.87
C ALA A 363 20.25 1.46 -28.35
N GLU A 364 19.21 1.76 -27.57
CA GLU A 364 18.25 2.84 -27.85
C GLU A 364 18.93 4.21 -27.94
N ASP A 365 19.85 4.52 -27.02
CA ASP A 365 20.62 5.78 -27.04
C ASP A 365 21.51 5.86 -28.29
N LYS A 366 22.12 4.74 -28.72
CA LYS A 366 22.90 4.67 -29.98
C LYS A 366 22.01 4.84 -31.21
N GLU A 367 20.83 4.22 -31.24
CA GLU A 367 19.84 4.38 -32.31
C GLU A 367 19.34 5.82 -32.37
N LEU A 368 19.06 6.43 -31.23
CA LEU A 368 18.65 7.83 -31.13
C LEU A 368 19.76 8.76 -31.65
N MET A 369 21.02 8.52 -31.27
CA MET A 369 22.15 9.29 -31.80
C MET A 369 22.30 9.13 -33.31
N GLY A 370 22.16 7.90 -33.84
CA GLY A 370 22.19 7.66 -35.28
C GLY A 370 21.03 8.36 -36.02
N LEU A 371 19.84 8.38 -35.43
CA LEU A 371 18.69 9.09 -35.98
C LEU A 371 18.93 10.62 -35.98
N MET A 372 19.47 11.17 -34.89
CA MET A 372 19.84 12.60 -34.82
C MET A 372 20.91 12.97 -35.85
N GLU A 373 21.87 12.08 -36.10
CA GLU A 373 22.94 12.30 -37.06
C GLU A 373 22.44 12.25 -38.52
N SER A 374 21.39 11.45 -38.78
CA SER A 374 20.73 11.36 -40.10
C SER A 374 19.93 12.62 -40.49
N ILE A 375 19.69 13.54 -39.55
CA ILE A 375 19.02 14.82 -39.82
C ILE A 375 20.00 15.75 -40.56
N PRO A 376 19.68 16.21 -41.80
CA PRO A 376 20.52 17.14 -42.54
C PRO A 376 20.79 18.41 -41.74
N GLU A 377 22.04 18.92 -41.76
CA GLU A 377 22.48 20.04 -40.91
C GLU A 377 21.61 21.31 -41.04
N GLY A 378 20.98 21.53 -42.20
CA GLY A 378 20.04 22.64 -42.44
C GLY A 378 18.70 22.55 -41.68
N GLN A 379 18.31 21.36 -41.20
CA GLN A 379 17.08 21.11 -40.43
C GLN A 379 17.33 20.98 -38.91
N ARG A 380 18.59 20.92 -38.47
CA ARG A 380 18.96 20.78 -37.04
C ARG A 380 18.60 22.00 -36.18
N LYS A 381 18.14 23.11 -36.78
CA LYS A 381 17.75 24.36 -36.09
C LYS A 381 16.32 24.40 -35.52
N ILE A 382 15.50 23.36 -35.68
CA ILE A 382 14.09 23.41 -35.23
C ILE A 382 13.83 22.60 -33.95
N ALA A 383 14.81 21.83 -33.46
CA ALA A 383 14.62 20.91 -32.33
C ALA A 383 15.21 21.40 -30.98
N LEU A 384 15.53 22.69 -30.84
CA LEU A 384 16.05 23.27 -29.58
C LEU A 384 15.12 24.30 -28.90
N ASP A 385 13.94 24.59 -29.46
CA ASP A 385 12.94 25.49 -28.82
C ASP A 385 11.64 24.77 -28.41
N GLY A 386 11.63 23.43 -28.43
CA GLY A 386 10.49 22.61 -28.01
C GLY A 386 10.58 22.13 -26.56
N GLY A 387 10.97 22.99 -25.62
CA GLY A 387 11.18 22.65 -24.21
C GLY A 387 10.37 23.53 -23.27
N ILE A 388 9.20 23.05 -22.88
CA ILE A 388 8.43 23.53 -21.73
C ILE A 388 9.31 23.41 -20.47
N PHE A 389 9.43 24.51 -19.72
CA PHE A 389 10.27 24.79 -18.53
C PHE A 389 11.65 25.41 -18.79
N GLY A 390 11.77 26.71 -18.52
CA GLY A 390 12.98 27.30 -17.93
C GLY A 390 13.46 28.61 -18.56
N GLY A 391 13.07 29.73 -17.94
CA GLY A 391 13.86 30.98 -17.85
C GLY A 391 14.43 31.56 -19.14
N GLY A 392 13.66 32.42 -19.81
CA GLY A 392 14.23 33.33 -20.80
C GLY A 392 15.15 34.32 -20.12
N GLU A 393 16.44 34.27 -20.44
CA GLU A 393 17.32 35.44 -20.36
C GLU A 393 16.70 36.53 -21.25
N GLU A 394 16.29 37.63 -20.62
CA GLU A 394 15.94 38.86 -21.33
C GLU A 394 17.16 39.30 -22.14
N LYS A 395 17.14 39.06 -23.45
CA LYS A 395 17.92 39.87 -24.38
C LYS A 395 17.33 41.28 -24.28
N GLU A 396 18.05 42.18 -23.63
CA GLU A 396 17.84 43.62 -23.78
C GLU A 396 17.89 43.95 -25.28
N GLU A 397 16.73 44.06 -25.90
CA GLU A 397 16.58 44.82 -27.14
C GLU A 397 17.00 46.25 -26.79
N THR A 398 18.14 46.67 -27.33
CA THR A 398 18.60 48.05 -27.25
C THR A 398 17.65 48.91 -28.08
N VAL A 399 16.58 49.36 -27.44
CA VAL A 399 15.61 50.27 -28.03
C VAL A 399 16.33 51.56 -28.38
N ASN A 400 16.31 51.90 -29.68
CA ASN A 400 17.05 53.05 -30.19
C ASN A 400 16.33 54.34 -29.80
N GLU A 401 16.67 54.91 -28.64
CA GLU A 401 16.00 56.05 -28.00
C GLU A 401 15.80 57.26 -28.93
N LYS A 402 16.69 57.43 -29.92
CA LYS A 402 16.57 58.47 -30.95
C LYS A 402 15.33 58.30 -31.83
N GLN A 403 14.98 57.08 -32.20
CA GLN A 403 13.79 56.83 -33.02
C GLN A 403 12.50 57.12 -32.24
N ILE A 404 12.48 56.83 -30.93
CA ILE A 404 11.33 57.13 -30.08
C ILE A 404 11.14 58.64 -29.94
N LEU A 405 12.23 59.37 -29.68
CA LEU A 405 12.17 60.83 -29.59
C LEU A 405 11.71 61.48 -30.90
N GLU A 406 12.11 60.95 -32.05
CA GLU A 406 11.70 61.49 -33.35
C GLU A 406 10.22 61.25 -33.65
N VAL A 407 9.67 60.11 -33.22
CA VAL A 407 8.23 59.81 -33.34
C VAL A 407 7.41 60.68 -32.38
N LEU A 408 7.84 60.80 -31.12
CA LEU A 408 7.16 61.64 -30.14
C LEU A 408 7.19 63.13 -30.52
N GLN A 409 8.27 63.59 -31.14
CA GLN A 409 8.38 64.97 -31.64
C GLN A 409 7.40 65.19 -32.81
N ARG A 410 7.30 64.24 -33.76
CA ARG A 410 6.31 64.31 -34.85
C ARG A 410 4.88 64.38 -34.34
N ASP A 411 4.54 63.56 -33.34
CA ASP A 411 3.21 63.54 -32.76
C ASP A 411 2.92 64.83 -31.96
N ALA A 412 3.92 65.38 -31.26
CA ALA A 412 3.79 66.65 -30.55
C ALA A 412 3.62 67.85 -31.51
N ASP A 413 4.26 67.81 -32.67
CA ASP A 413 4.13 68.85 -33.70
C ASP A 413 2.80 68.71 -34.47
N ALA A 414 2.30 67.49 -34.66
CA ALA A 414 0.96 67.22 -35.22
C ALA A 414 -0.18 67.70 -34.31
N LEU A 415 0.05 67.77 -32.99
CA LEU A 415 -0.92 68.31 -32.02
C LEU A 415 -0.91 69.85 -31.93
N LYS A 416 0.03 70.53 -32.59
CA LYS A 416 0.15 72.00 -32.61
C LYS A 416 -0.32 72.65 -33.91
N GLN A 417 -0.68 71.85 -34.92
CA GLN A 417 -1.40 72.28 -36.12
C GLN A 417 -2.90 72.05 -35.92
#